data_AF-A0A542ZRQ5-F1
#
_entry.id   AF-A0A542ZRQ5-F1
#
_cell.length_a   1.000
_cell.length_b   1.000
_cell.length_c   1.000
_cell.angle_alpha   90.00
_cell.angle_beta   90.00
_cell.angle_gamma   90.00
#
_symmetry.space_group_name_H-M   'P 1'
#
loop_
_entity.id
_entity.type
_entity.pdbx_description
1 polymer ?
#
loop_
_entity_poly.entity_id
_entity_poly.type
_entity_poly.pdbx_seq_one_letter_code
_entity_poly.pdbx_strand_id
1 'polypeptide(L)'
;MLLSSKVSAPISTTRHLVRGQRVSLRRQLADGQGDLIGWVLTADADGLELLDRQAHRHRVDSAQILALRLIPLIPPGRNPENGDRSILARMLTDLTGAEVTAEAIAVGRIRDLVDDVTPALDMIDAGRAPSPGTVLISGEWAVLASPPQKAHIWAAWAALHNARNLAWVAKM
;
A
#
# COMPACT_ATOMS: atom_id res chain seq x y z
N MET A 1 -11.83 28.03 -25.68
CA MET A 1 -11.51 26.62 -26.00
C MET A 1 -11.92 25.78 -24.79
N LEU A 2 -13.12 25.20 -24.84
CA LEU A 2 -13.72 24.44 -23.74
C LEU A 2 -13.14 23.03 -23.73
N LEU A 3 -12.34 22.69 -22.72
CA LEU A 3 -11.91 21.31 -22.50
C LEU A 3 -13.08 20.57 -21.81
N SER A 4 -13.83 19.86 -22.65
CA SER A 4 -14.72 18.79 -22.24
C SER A 4 -13.87 17.63 -21.72
N SER A 5 -13.98 17.33 -20.42
CA SER A 5 -13.39 16.12 -19.82
C SER A 5 -14.46 15.32 -19.09
N LYS A 6 -15.08 14.44 -19.89
CA LYS A 6 -15.61 13.10 -19.57
C LYS A 6 -16.21 12.90 -18.16
N VAL A 7 -17.53 13.10 -18.13
CA VAL A 7 -18.59 12.29 -17.48
C VAL A 7 -18.12 11.22 -16.48
N SER A 8 -18.52 11.43 -15.21
CA SER A 8 -18.54 10.45 -14.12
C SER A 8 -19.12 9.11 -14.57
N ALA A 9 -18.42 8.02 -14.29
CA ALA A 9 -19.01 6.69 -14.39
C ALA A 9 -20.15 6.56 -13.34
N PRO A 10 -21.35 6.08 -13.73
CA PRO A 10 -22.45 5.87 -12.79
C PRO A 10 -22.14 4.72 -11.82
N ILE A 11 -22.86 4.73 -10.69
CA ILE A 11 -22.84 3.87 -9.49
C ILE A 11 -22.69 2.34 -9.73
N SER A 12 -22.83 1.85 -10.98
CA SER A 12 -22.62 0.46 -11.36
C SER A 12 -21.18 -0.06 -11.13
N THR A 13 -20.21 0.82 -10.87
CA THR A 13 -18.80 0.45 -10.67
C THR A 13 -18.49 -0.21 -9.32
N THR A 14 -19.31 -0.04 -8.27
CA THR A 14 -18.99 -0.63 -6.96
C THR A 14 -19.08 -2.15 -6.96
N ARG A 15 -20.04 -2.73 -7.69
CA ARG A 15 -20.25 -4.19 -7.78
C ARG A 15 -19.10 -4.96 -8.42
N HIS A 16 -18.21 -4.27 -9.13
CA HIS A 16 -17.03 -4.88 -9.74
C HIS A 16 -15.76 -4.71 -8.90
N LEU A 17 -15.85 -4.01 -7.76
CA LEU A 17 -14.72 -3.87 -6.86
C LEU A 17 -14.54 -5.15 -6.06
N VAL A 18 -13.29 -5.58 -6.02
CA VAL A 18 -12.86 -6.75 -5.27
C VAL A 18 -12.19 -6.28 -3.99
N ARG A 19 -12.47 -7.00 -2.90
CA ARG A 19 -11.81 -6.77 -1.62
C ARG A 19 -10.29 -6.79 -1.78
N GLY A 20 -9.60 -5.84 -1.14
CA GLY A 20 -8.15 -5.63 -1.24
C GLY A 20 -7.71 -4.66 -2.34
N GLN A 21 -8.58 -4.31 -3.28
CA GLN A 21 -8.27 -3.25 -4.25
C GLN A 21 -8.15 -1.90 -3.56
N ARG A 22 -7.21 -1.08 -4.04
CA ARG A 22 -7.03 0.29 -3.57
C ARG A 22 -7.83 1.25 -4.46
N VAL A 23 -8.63 2.10 -3.84
CA VAL A 23 -9.46 3.07 -4.55
C VAL A 23 -9.23 4.48 -4.03
N SER A 24 -9.44 5.44 -4.93
CA SER A 24 -9.60 6.85 -4.60
C SER A 24 -11.04 7.23 -4.93
N LEU A 25 -11.73 7.74 -3.91
CA LEU A 25 -13.16 7.99 -3.90
C LEU A 25 -13.39 9.48 -3.61
N ARG A 26 -14.16 10.14 -4.48
CA ARG A 26 -14.75 11.44 -4.20
C ARG A 26 -16.16 11.22 -3.64
N ARG A 27 -16.47 11.80 -2.49
CA ARG A 27 -17.78 11.65 -1.85
C ARG A 27 -18.41 12.96 -1.42
N GLN A 28 -19.74 12.97 -1.35
CA GLN A 28 -20.52 14.01 -0.72
C GLN A 28 -20.46 13.84 0.81
N LEU A 29 -20.24 14.95 1.51
CA LEU A 29 -20.26 15.10 2.97
C LEU A 29 -21.38 16.08 3.35
N ALA A 30 -21.68 16.17 4.65
CA ALA A 30 -22.70 17.08 5.17
C ALA A 30 -22.39 18.57 4.88
N ASP A 31 -21.11 18.93 4.84
CA ASP A 31 -20.58 20.29 4.70
C ASP A 31 -19.93 20.56 3.34
N GLY A 32 -19.98 19.61 2.40
CA GLY A 32 -19.36 19.76 1.08
C GLY A 32 -18.93 18.43 0.48
N GLN A 33 -17.73 18.39 -0.09
CA GLN A 33 -17.19 17.18 -0.71
C GLN A 33 -15.82 16.86 -0.12
N GLY A 34 -15.49 15.57 -0.07
CA GLY A 34 -14.20 15.10 0.41
C GLY A 34 -13.66 13.96 -0.43
N ASP A 35 -12.35 13.76 -0.36
CA ASP A 35 -11.66 12.62 -0.96
C ASP A 35 -11.31 11.61 0.13
N LEU A 36 -11.53 10.34 -0.17
CA LEU A 36 -11.10 9.21 0.64
C LEU A 36 -10.24 8.27 -0.23
N ILE A 37 -9.12 7.82 0.32
CA ILE A 37 -8.28 6.80 -0.29
C ILE A 37 -8.17 5.65 0.70
N GLY A 38 -8.44 4.45 0.23
CA GLY A 38 -8.40 3.27 1.08
C GLY A 38 -8.47 1.96 0.31
N TRP A 39 -8.43 0.87 1.07
CA TRP A 39 -8.58 -0.49 0.57
C TRP A 39 -10.03 -0.94 0.73
N VAL A 40 -10.58 -1.55 -0.31
CA VAL A 40 -11.93 -2.12 -0.29
C VAL A 40 -11.96 -3.29 0.69
N LEU A 41 -12.83 -3.20 1.69
CA LEU A 41 -13.17 -4.29 2.60
C LEU A 41 -14.40 -5.04 2.10
N THR A 42 -15.44 -4.30 1.73
CA THR A 42 -16.66 -4.84 1.13
C THR A 42 -17.17 -3.85 0.09
N ALA A 43 -17.84 -4.38 -0.94
CA ALA A 43 -18.48 -3.58 -1.97
C ALA A 43 -19.76 -4.27 -2.41
N ASP A 44 -20.87 -3.55 -2.33
CA ASP A 44 -22.20 -4.06 -2.64
C ASP A 44 -23.04 -2.98 -3.36
N ALA A 45 -24.35 -3.23 -3.49
CA ALA A 45 -25.27 -2.29 -4.10
C ALA A 45 -25.54 -1.04 -3.23
N ASP A 46 -25.40 -1.18 -1.91
CA ASP A 46 -25.72 -0.14 -0.94
C ASP A 46 -24.52 0.79 -0.71
N GLY A 47 -23.29 0.32 -0.96
CA GLY A 47 -22.10 1.14 -0.84
C GLY A 47 -20.79 0.36 -0.73
N LEU A 48 -19.82 0.99 -0.06
CA LEU A 48 -18.46 0.49 0.12
C LEU A 48 -18.06 0.57 1.58
N GLU A 49 -17.34 -0.44 2.06
CA GLU A 49 -16.50 -0.28 3.24
C GLU A 49 -15.04 -0.17 2.82
N LEU A 50 -14.37 0.85 3.35
CA LEU A 50 -12.97 1.15 3.06
C LEU A 50 -12.16 1.18 4.35
N LEU A 51 -10.94 0.65 4.31
CA LEU A 51 -9.92 0.89 5.33
C LEU A 51 -9.01 2.01 4.85
N ASP A 52 -8.88 3.10 5.59
CA ASP A 52 -7.93 4.16 5.25
C ASP A 52 -6.50 3.83 5.70
N ARG A 53 -5.54 4.71 5.38
CA ARG A 53 -4.12 4.55 5.73
C ARG A 53 -3.83 4.64 7.23
N GLN A 54 -4.75 5.15 8.02
CA GLN A 54 -4.66 5.21 9.48
C GLN A 54 -5.38 4.02 10.13
N ALA A 55 -5.75 3.00 9.35
CA ALA A 55 -6.52 1.84 9.77
C ALA A 55 -7.93 2.18 10.30
N HIS A 56 -8.48 3.34 9.94
CA HIS A 56 -9.88 3.63 10.22
C HIS A 56 -10.77 3.03 9.14
N ARG A 57 -11.89 2.45 9.58
CA ARG A 57 -12.93 1.94 8.69
C ARG A 57 -13.91 3.05 8.35
N HIS A 58 -14.27 3.13 7.08
CA HIS A 58 -15.24 4.08 6.55
C HIS A 58 -16.30 3.30 5.79
N ARG A 59 -17.56 3.36 6.23
CA ARG A 59 -18.69 3.02 5.37
C ARG A 59 -19.05 4.25 4.55
N VAL A 60 -19.21 4.07 3.24
CA VAL A 60 -19.70 5.13 2.35
C VAL A 60 -20.87 4.59 1.56
N ASP A 61 -22.01 5.25 1.70
CA ASP A 61 -23.23 4.88 1.00
C ASP A 61 -23.10 5.19 -0.48
N SER A 62 -23.70 4.37 -1.34
CA SER A 62 -23.66 4.52 -2.80
C SER A 62 -24.14 5.90 -3.25
N ALA A 63 -25.15 6.46 -2.57
CA ALA A 63 -25.68 7.79 -2.82
C ALA A 63 -24.68 8.93 -2.53
N GLN A 64 -23.68 8.69 -1.69
CA GLN A 64 -22.64 9.66 -1.36
C GLN A 64 -21.47 9.62 -2.35
N ILE A 65 -21.37 8.58 -3.19
CA ILE A 65 -20.23 8.37 -4.09
C ILE A 65 -20.40 9.25 -5.35
N LEU A 66 -19.54 10.25 -5.51
CA LEU A 66 -19.57 11.17 -6.65
C LEU A 66 -18.65 10.72 -7.79
N ALA A 67 -17.52 10.11 -7.45
CA ALA A 67 -16.59 9.52 -8.40
C ALA A 67 -15.73 8.45 -7.70
N LEU A 68 -15.35 7.41 -8.45
CA LEU A 68 -14.49 6.34 -7.96
C LEU A 68 -13.48 5.96 -9.03
N ARG A 69 -12.24 5.74 -8.61
CA ARG A 69 -11.18 5.18 -9.46
C ARG A 69 -10.38 4.13 -8.71
N LEU A 70 -10.03 3.06 -9.42
CA LEU A 70 -8.96 2.15 -8.99
C LEU A 70 -7.63 2.90 -9.09
N ILE A 71 -6.78 2.72 -8.10
CA ILE A 71 -5.41 3.23 -8.11
C ILE A 71 -4.45 2.07 -7.84
N PRO A 72 -3.20 2.13 -8.35
CA PRO A 72 -2.19 1.15 -8.01
C PRO A 72 -2.07 1.01 -6.50
N LEU A 73 -1.87 -0.22 -6.03
CA LEU A 73 -1.67 -0.49 -4.61
C LEU A 73 -0.53 0.38 -4.07
N ILE A 74 0.50 0.62 -4.89
CA ILE A 74 1.70 1.34 -4.52
C ILE A 74 2.01 2.39 -5.59
N PRO A 75 1.97 3.70 -5.28
CA PRO A 75 2.45 4.71 -6.20
C PRO A 75 3.96 4.50 -6.45
N PRO A 76 4.47 4.78 -7.67
CA PRO A 76 5.90 4.66 -7.93
C PRO A 76 6.69 5.48 -6.91
N GLY A 77 7.53 4.79 -6.13
CA GLY A 77 8.51 5.42 -5.25
C GLY A 77 9.69 5.98 -6.04
N ARG A 78 10.65 6.57 -5.32
CA ARG A 78 11.96 6.87 -5.92
C ARG A 78 12.62 5.59 -6.39
N ASN A 79 13.50 5.70 -7.40
CA ASN A 79 14.26 4.55 -7.87
C ASN A 79 15.11 3.99 -6.71
N PRO A 80 14.87 2.75 -6.24
CA PRO A 80 15.56 2.22 -5.07
C PRO A 80 17.06 2.02 -5.31
N GLU A 81 17.48 1.85 -6.57
CA GLU A 81 18.90 1.78 -6.96
C GLU A 81 19.67 3.07 -6.65
N ASN A 82 18.99 4.20 -6.51
CA ASN A 82 19.61 5.47 -6.13
C ASN A 82 19.60 5.71 -4.61
N GLY A 83 19.11 4.75 -3.82
CA GLY A 83 19.11 4.84 -2.36
C GLY A 83 20.52 4.75 -1.79
N ASP A 84 20.78 5.48 -0.70
CA ASP A 84 22.05 5.40 0.01
C ASP A 84 22.17 4.04 0.73
N ARG A 85 22.96 3.13 0.13
CA ARG A 85 23.17 1.77 0.62
C ARG A 85 23.80 1.75 2.01
N SER A 86 24.59 2.77 2.38
CA SER A 86 25.20 2.86 3.71
C SER A 86 24.17 3.14 4.80
N ILE A 87 23.15 3.94 4.50
CA ILE A 87 22.01 4.16 5.41
C ILE A 87 21.20 2.88 5.57
N LEU A 88 20.92 2.18 4.45
CA LEU A 88 20.20 0.91 4.48
C LEU A 88 20.99 -0.18 5.23
N ALA A 89 22.31 -0.22 5.08
CA ALA A 89 23.23 -1.11 5.79
C ALA A 89 23.15 -0.91 7.30
N ARG A 90 23.19 0.35 7.75
CA ARG A 90 23.03 0.70 9.16
C ARG A 90 21.66 0.27 9.68
N MET A 91 20.58 0.55 8.95
CA MET A 91 19.23 0.12 9.33
C MET A 91 19.09 -1.40 9.43
N LEU A 92 19.70 -2.15 8.51
CA LEU A 92 19.72 -3.62 8.56
C LEU A 92 20.56 -4.14 9.72
N THR A 93 21.69 -3.49 10.02
CA THR A 93 22.52 -3.80 11.18
C THR A 93 21.75 -3.58 12.48
N ASP A 94 21.09 -2.43 12.62
CA ASP A 94 20.25 -2.10 13.79
C ASP A 94 19.09 -3.10 13.95
N LEU A 95 18.49 -3.55 12.84
CA LEU A 95 17.36 -4.49 12.84
C LEU A 95 17.79 -5.92 13.20
N THR A 96 18.94 -6.38 12.70
CA THR A 96 19.39 -7.77 12.80
C THR A 96 20.38 -8.02 13.94
N GLY A 97 21.06 -6.97 14.41
CA GLY A 97 22.18 -7.07 15.33
C GLY A 97 23.48 -7.62 14.70
N ALA A 98 23.48 -7.88 13.39
CA ALA A 98 24.63 -8.37 12.64
C ALA A 98 25.18 -7.28 11.72
N GLU A 99 26.49 -7.19 11.56
CA GLU A 99 27.10 -6.23 10.63
C GLU A 99 26.69 -6.56 9.20
N VAL A 100 26.06 -5.58 8.52
CA VAL A 100 25.64 -5.68 7.13
C VAL A 100 26.41 -4.63 6.32
N THR A 101 27.09 -5.05 5.26
CA THR A 101 27.79 -4.12 4.35
C THR A 101 26.86 -3.64 3.23
N ALA A 102 27.18 -2.50 2.62
CA ALA A 102 26.39 -1.91 1.54
C ALA A 102 26.22 -2.85 0.33
N GLU A 103 27.24 -3.66 0.04
CA GLU A 103 27.31 -4.61 -1.09
C GLU A 103 26.42 -5.84 -0.88
N ALA A 104 26.15 -6.20 0.38
CA ALA A 104 25.30 -7.33 0.73
C ALA A 104 23.80 -6.99 0.64
N ILE A 105 23.44 -5.76 0.27
CA ILE A 105 22.05 -5.30 0.27
C ILE A 105 21.46 -5.46 -1.13
N ALA A 106 20.32 -6.14 -1.19
CA ALA A 106 19.43 -6.06 -2.33
C ALA A 106 18.31 -5.05 -2.02
N VAL A 107 17.86 -4.35 -3.07
CA VAL A 107 16.71 -3.44 -3.01
C VAL A 107 15.76 -3.76 -4.15
N GLY A 108 14.51 -3.33 -3.99
CA GLY A 108 13.51 -3.45 -5.04
C GLY A 108 12.37 -2.49 -4.79
N ARG A 109 11.62 -2.15 -5.85
CA ARG A 109 10.38 -1.41 -5.68
C ARG A 109 9.33 -2.39 -5.22
N ILE A 110 8.53 -1.98 -4.25
CA ILE A 110 7.45 -2.83 -3.77
C ILE A 110 6.46 -3.09 -4.90
N ARG A 111 6.15 -2.07 -5.71
CA ARG A 111 5.25 -2.22 -6.86
C ARG A 111 5.71 -3.30 -7.85
N ASP A 112 7.01 -3.49 -8.04
CA ASP A 112 7.50 -4.51 -8.98
C ASP A 112 7.34 -5.93 -8.41
N LEU A 113 7.08 -6.03 -7.10
CA LEU A 113 6.88 -7.28 -6.36
C LEU A 113 5.40 -7.58 -6.06
N VAL A 114 4.51 -6.58 -6.13
CA VAL A 114 3.09 -6.73 -5.79
C VAL A 114 2.10 -6.07 -6.74
N ASP A 115 2.53 -5.37 -7.80
CA ASP A 115 1.59 -5.08 -8.90
C ASP A 115 1.08 -6.46 -9.38
N ASP A 116 -0.24 -6.62 -9.43
CA ASP A 116 -1.02 -7.86 -9.63
C ASP A 116 -1.28 -8.76 -8.39
N VAL A 117 -0.68 -8.48 -7.23
CA VAL A 117 -0.98 -9.23 -5.99
C VAL A 117 -2.00 -8.47 -5.14
N THR A 118 -3.20 -9.03 -5.00
CA THR A 118 -4.17 -8.55 -4.02
C THR A 118 -3.68 -8.95 -2.62
N PRO A 119 -3.51 -7.99 -1.67
CA PRO A 119 -3.11 -8.33 -0.31
C PRO A 119 -4.10 -9.35 0.30
N ALA A 120 -3.58 -10.30 1.07
CA ALA A 120 -4.43 -11.28 1.74
C ALA A 120 -5.36 -10.59 2.76
N LEU A 121 -6.60 -11.09 2.88
CA LEU A 121 -7.67 -10.43 3.63
C LEU A 121 -7.36 -10.31 5.13
N ASP A 122 -6.69 -11.31 5.67
CA ASP A 122 -6.20 -11.35 7.04
C ASP A 122 -5.19 -10.24 7.32
N MET A 123 -4.38 -9.84 6.35
CA MET A 123 -3.43 -8.74 6.50
C MET A 123 -4.10 -7.38 6.61
N ILE A 124 -5.16 -7.17 5.82
CA ILE A 124 -5.93 -5.92 5.82
C ILE A 124 -6.71 -5.79 7.13
N ASP A 125 -7.33 -6.88 7.59
CA ASP A 125 -8.14 -6.88 8.80
C ASP A 125 -7.32 -6.86 10.09
N ALA A 126 -6.17 -7.53 10.09
CA ALA A 126 -5.46 -7.75 11.34
C ALA A 126 -4.58 -6.57 11.73
N GLY A 127 -4.18 -5.70 10.79
CA GLY A 127 -3.13 -4.70 11.04
C GLY A 127 -1.89 -5.30 11.74
N ARG A 128 -1.73 -6.63 11.64
CA ARG A 128 -0.82 -7.38 12.50
C ARG A 128 0.56 -7.04 12.02
N ALA A 129 1.23 -6.21 12.82
CA ALA A 129 2.63 -5.98 12.66
C ALA A 129 3.32 -7.36 12.64
N PRO A 130 4.27 -7.61 11.73
CA PRO A 130 5.29 -8.63 11.91
C PRO A 130 5.72 -8.79 13.36
N SER A 131 6.16 -10.00 13.71
CA SER A 131 6.92 -10.21 14.94
C SER A 131 8.02 -9.14 15.04
N PRO A 132 8.17 -8.45 16.20
CA PRO A 132 9.22 -7.46 16.38
C PRO A 132 10.58 -7.97 15.92
N GLY A 133 11.34 -7.15 15.18
CA GLY A 133 12.67 -7.51 14.66
C GLY A 133 12.69 -8.14 13.25
N THR A 134 11.55 -8.30 12.57
CA THR A 134 11.54 -8.82 11.18
C THR A 134 11.43 -7.75 10.11
N VAL A 135 10.91 -6.57 10.44
CA VAL A 135 10.87 -5.41 9.51
C VAL A 135 11.04 -4.10 10.26
N LEU A 136 11.66 -3.12 9.59
CA LEU A 136 11.70 -1.72 9.99
C LEU A 136 11.08 -0.86 8.88
N ILE A 137 10.16 0.04 9.25
CA ILE A 137 9.62 1.06 8.34
C ILE A 137 10.29 2.40 8.64
N SER A 138 10.89 3.01 7.63
CA SER A 138 11.47 4.35 7.73
C SER A 138 11.25 5.13 6.43
N GLY A 139 10.41 6.16 6.49
CA GLY A 139 10.03 6.95 5.32
C GLY A 139 9.41 6.10 4.22
N GLU A 140 10.04 6.07 3.04
CA GLU A 140 9.59 5.27 1.89
C GLU A 140 10.14 3.83 1.87
N TRP A 141 10.91 3.44 2.88
CA TRP A 141 11.62 2.15 2.93
C TRP A 141 11.00 1.19 3.94
N ALA A 142 10.87 -0.07 3.51
CA ALA A 142 10.73 -1.22 4.38
C ALA A 142 12.01 -2.05 4.33
N VAL A 143 12.61 -2.30 5.49
CA VAL A 143 13.86 -3.02 5.63
C VAL A 143 13.59 -4.36 6.30
N LEU A 144 14.03 -5.45 5.67
CA LEU A 144 13.76 -6.83 6.09
C LEU A 144 15.07 -7.56 6.41
N ALA A 145 15.10 -8.29 7.52
CA ALA A 145 16.27 -9.06 7.96
C ALA A 145 16.69 -10.17 6.97
N SER A 146 15.76 -10.72 6.18
CA SER A 146 16.01 -11.82 5.24
C SER A 146 15.02 -11.73 4.07
N PRO A 147 15.39 -12.16 2.84
CA PRO A 147 14.47 -12.25 1.72
C PRO A 147 13.33 -13.19 2.11
N PRO A 148 12.08 -12.71 2.21
CA PRO A 148 11.06 -13.54 2.78
C PRO A 148 10.67 -14.65 1.82
N GLN A 149 10.53 -15.87 2.32
CA GLN A 149 9.54 -16.77 1.76
C GLN A 149 8.20 -16.01 1.83
N LYS A 150 7.58 -15.72 0.68
CA LYS A 150 6.40 -14.83 0.53
C LYS A 150 6.71 -13.32 0.55
N ALA A 151 7.77 -12.86 -0.13
CA ALA A 151 8.12 -11.43 -0.26
C ALA A 151 6.94 -10.51 -0.65
N HIS A 152 5.98 -11.00 -1.46
CA HIS A 152 4.77 -10.27 -1.85
C HIS A 152 3.85 -9.93 -0.65
N ILE A 153 3.78 -10.79 0.37
CA ILE A 153 3.03 -10.53 1.61
C ILE A 153 3.67 -9.36 2.36
N TRP A 154 4.99 -9.40 2.55
CA TRP A 154 5.72 -8.35 3.26
C TRP A 154 5.68 -7.01 2.53
N ALA A 155 5.79 -7.08 1.20
CA ALA A 155 5.63 -5.96 0.30
C ALA A 155 4.23 -5.34 0.42
N ALA A 156 3.18 -6.15 0.43
CA ALA A 156 1.80 -5.67 0.61
C ALA A 156 1.60 -5.02 1.99
N TRP A 157 2.10 -5.63 3.08
CA TRP A 157 2.06 -5.03 4.41
C TRP A 157 2.79 -3.70 4.45
N ALA A 158 4.04 -3.67 3.98
CA ALA A 158 4.86 -2.46 3.94
C ALA A 158 4.18 -1.32 3.16
N ALA A 159 3.46 -1.66 2.08
CA ALA A 159 2.65 -0.70 1.32
C ALA A 159 1.48 -0.11 2.10
N LEU A 160 0.81 -0.91 2.95
CA LEU A 160 -0.21 -0.40 3.88
C LEU A 160 0.40 0.66 4.82
N HIS A 161 1.69 0.52 5.15
CA HIS A 161 2.45 1.43 6.00
C HIS A 161 3.25 2.50 5.22
N ASN A 162 2.83 2.82 3.99
CA ASN A 162 3.39 3.86 3.11
C ASN A 162 4.83 3.64 2.61
N ALA A 163 5.42 2.47 2.81
CA ALA A 163 6.66 2.14 2.12
C ALA A 163 6.41 1.98 0.62
N ARG A 164 7.43 2.28 -0.18
CA ARG A 164 7.43 2.17 -1.64
C ARG A 164 8.58 1.34 -2.16
N ASN A 165 9.62 1.17 -1.34
CA ASN A 165 10.81 0.40 -1.61
C ASN A 165 11.08 -0.63 -0.51
N LEU A 166 11.71 -1.73 -0.88
CA LEU A 166 12.20 -2.77 0.04
C LEU A 166 13.72 -2.83 0.00
N ALA A 167 14.33 -3.12 1.14
CA ALA A 167 15.73 -3.50 1.27
C ALA A 167 15.86 -4.76 2.11
N TRP A 168 16.77 -5.66 1.74
CA TRP A 168 17.05 -6.88 2.49
C TRP A 168 18.49 -7.34 2.25
N VAL A 169 19.00 -8.21 3.12
CA VAL A 169 20.31 -8.86 2.92
C VAL A 169 20.19 -9.87 1.78
N ALA A 170 20.86 -9.64 0.65
CA ALA A 170 21.04 -10.65 -0.38
C ALA A 170 21.80 -11.83 0.24
N LYS A 171 21.31 -13.06 0.06
CA LYS A 171 21.87 -14.29 0.65
C LYS A 171 23.41 -14.21 0.75
N MET A 172 23.92 -14.36 1.97
CA MET A 172 25.33 -14.64 2.24
C MET A 172 25.76 -15.96 1.58
#